data_AF-A0A7C3GFC3-F1
#
_entry.id   AF-A0A7C3GFC3-F1
#
_cell.length_a   1.000
_cell.length_b   1.000
_cell.length_c   1.000
_cell.angle_alpha   90.00
_cell.angle_beta   90.00
_cell.angle_gamma   90.00
#
_symmetry.space_group_name_H-M   'P 1'
#
loop_
_entity.id
_entity.type
_entity.pdbx_description
1 polymer ?
#
loop_
_entity_poly.entity_id
_entity_poly.type
_entity_poly.pdbx_seq_one_letter_code
_entity_poly.pdbx_strand_id
1 'polypeptide(L)'
;IKCFSRRCKKGHCSNFTDDSHKDFFRKYKSSWESYRAHSKLLVGKRYRHLKKLGRKNYIGWAKGLKKAGYATDRRYAEKLINIIDELKLYQFDDE
;
A
#
# COMPACT_ATOMS: atom_id res chain seq x y z
N ILE A 1 -7.11 -1.49 2.88
CA ILE A 1 -6.82 -0.04 2.82
C ILE A 1 -7.54 0.67 3.94
N LYS A 2 -6.82 1.47 4.73
CA LYS A 2 -7.38 2.23 5.86
C LYS A 2 -8.50 3.18 5.39
N CYS A 3 -9.59 3.16 6.13
CA CYS A 3 -10.86 3.82 5.86
C CYS A 3 -10.95 5.03 6.77
N PHE A 4 -10.71 6.23 6.21
CA PHE A 4 -10.75 7.50 6.96
C PHE A 4 -12.11 8.18 6.90
N SER A 5 -13.14 7.50 6.40
CA SER A 5 -14.48 8.08 6.28
C SER A 5 -15.12 8.21 7.67
N ARG A 6 -15.57 9.43 8.01
CA ARG A 6 -16.35 9.68 9.24
C ARG A 6 -17.77 9.09 9.17
N ARG A 7 -18.26 8.78 7.98
CA ARG A 7 -19.58 8.16 7.76
C ARG A 7 -19.39 6.93 6.87
N CYS A 8 -19.69 5.76 7.41
CA CYS A 8 -19.45 4.48 6.78
C CYS A 8 -20.75 3.68 6.80
N LYS A 9 -21.21 3.21 5.63
CA LYS A 9 -22.42 2.36 5.55
C LYS A 9 -22.11 0.98 6.15
N LYS A 10 -23.11 0.27 6.66
CA LYS A 10 -22.95 -1.10 7.16
C LYS A 10 -22.31 -1.97 6.07
N GLY A 11 -21.26 -2.71 6.44
CA GLY A 11 -20.51 -3.58 5.52
C GLY A 11 -19.43 -2.89 4.68
N HIS A 12 -19.29 -1.56 4.73
CA HIS A 12 -18.30 -0.84 3.92
C HIS A 12 -16.87 -0.94 4.46
N CYS A 13 -16.69 -0.90 5.78
CA CYS A 13 -15.40 -1.08 6.44
C CYS A 13 -15.51 -2.05 7.63
N SER A 14 -14.38 -2.52 8.16
CA SER A 14 -14.29 -3.32 9.39
C SER A 14 -13.12 -2.89 10.23
N ASN A 15 -13.26 -3.04 11.55
CA ASN A 15 -12.24 -2.65 12.51
C ASN A 15 -11.18 -3.74 12.60
N PHE A 16 -9.91 -3.33 12.56
CA PHE A 16 -8.76 -4.14 12.89
C PHE A 16 -7.79 -3.30 13.73
N THR A 17 -7.12 -3.91 14.70
CA THR A 17 -6.06 -3.25 15.46
C THR A 17 -4.80 -3.17 14.59
N ASP A 18 -4.39 -1.95 14.25
CA ASP A 18 -3.18 -1.66 13.46
C ASP A 18 -2.32 -0.60 14.20
N ASP A 19 -2.35 0.68 13.77
CA ASP A 19 -1.70 1.77 14.51
C ASP A 19 -2.49 2.16 15.77
N SER A 20 -3.82 1.97 15.73
CA SER A 20 -4.77 2.28 16.79
C SER A 20 -5.77 1.14 16.94
N HIS A 21 -6.31 0.98 18.15
CA HIS A 21 -7.40 0.04 18.45
C HIS A 21 -8.73 0.38 17.73
N LYS A 22 -8.79 1.48 16.96
CA LYS A 22 -9.99 1.90 16.20
C LYS A 22 -9.68 2.16 14.73
N ASP A 23 -8.79 1.37 14.14
CA ASP A 23 -8.50 1.49 12.71
C ASP A 23 -9.52 0.71 11.88
N PHE A 24 -10.22 1.44 11.01
CA PHE A 24 -11.18 0.84 10.07
C PHE A 24 -10.50 0.60 8.72
N PHE A 25 -10.82 -0.51 8.08
CA PHE A 25 -10.30 -0.90 6.77
C PHE A 25 -11.45 -1.21 5.82
N ARG A 26 -11.33 -0.76 4.57
CA ARG A 26 -12.34 -1.01 3.53
C ARG A 26 -12.47 -2.50 3.26
N LYS A 27 -13.71 -2.97 3.18
CA LYS A 27 -14.07 -4.30 2.67
C LYS A 27 -14.25 -4.23 1.15
N TYR A 28 -13.74 -5.25 0.46
CA TYR A 28 -13.86 -5.40 -0.98
C TYR A 28 -14.53 -6.74 -1.29
N LYS A 29 -15.30 -6.80 -2.37
CA LYS A 29 -16.01 -8.02 -2.77
C LYS A 29 -15.08 -9.04 -3.43
N SER A 30 -13.95 -8.59 -3.97
CA SER A 30 -12.96 -9.44 -4.64
C SER A 30 -11.53 -8.90 -4.47
N SER A 31 -10.55 -9.77 -4.70
CA SER A 31 -9.14 -9.38 -4.75
C SER A 31 -8.88 -8.31 -5.81
N TRP A 32 -9.53 -8.40 -6.97
CA TRP A 32 -9.42 -7.42 -8.03
C TRP A 32 -9.85 -6.00 -7.58
N GLU A 33 -10.97 -5.87 -6.87
CA GLU A 33 -11.42 -4.58 -6.35
C GLU A 33 -10.42 -3.99 -5.36
N SER A 34 -9.84 -4.84 -4.51
CA SER A 34 -8.80 -4.46 -3.54
C SER A 34 -7.56 -3.93 -4.26
N TYR A 35 -7.04 -4.68 -5.24
CA TYR A 35 -5.90 -4.27 -6.05
C TYR A 35 -6.19 -2.98 -6.81
N ARG A 36 -7.36 -2.86 -7.45
CA ARG A 36 -7.74 -1.62 -8.18
C ARG A 36 -7.80 -0.41 -7.25
N ALA A 37 -8.35 -0.55 -6.05
CA ALA A 37 -8.39 0.51 -5.07
C ALA A 37 -6.98 0.90 -4.58
N HIS A 38 -6.11 -0.10 -4.41
CA HIS A 38 -4.71 0.10 -4.03
C HIS A 38 -3.92 0.83 -5.12
N SER A 39 -4.07 0.45 -6.38
CA SER A 39 -3.47 1.16 -7.51
C SER A 39 -3.94 2.62 -7.57
N LYS A 40 -5.25 2.87 -7.37
CA LYS A 40 -5.79 4.25 -7.32
C LYS A 40 -5.17 5.06 -6.18
N LEU A 41 -4.94 4.45 -5.02
CA LEU A 41 -4.26 5.09 -3.89
C LEU A 41 -2.83 5.50 -4.27
N LEU A 42 -2.04 4.58 -4.84
CA LEU A 42 -0.65 4.83 -5.25
C LEU A 42 -0.52 5.84 -6.41
N VAL A 43 -1.58 6.02 -7.20
CA VAL A 43 -1.66 7.06 -8.23
C VAL A 43 -1.96 8.45 -7.64
N GLY A 44 -2.46 8.51 -6.40
CA GLY A 44 -2.87 9.74 -5.73
C GLY A 44 -1.73 10.72 -5.40
N LYS A 45 -2.11 11.95 -5.01
CA LYS A 45 -1.19 13.10 -4.78
C LYS A 45 0.00 12.75 -3.87
N ARG A 46 -0.22 11.97 -2.81
CA ARG A 46 0.80 11.57 -1.83
C ARG A 46 1.97 10.82 -2.47
N TYR A 47 1.69 9.89 -3.38
CA TYR A 47 2.69 8.98 -3.96
C TYR A 47 3.04 9.32 -5.40
N ARG A 48 2.41 10.34 -5.99
CA ARG A 48 2.62 10.74 -7.39
C ARG A 48 4.08 10.96 -7.78
N HIS A 49 4.92 11.44 -6.85
CA HIS A 49 6.34 11.65 -7.09
C HIS A 49 7.13 10.35 -7.32
N LEU A 50 6.66 9.22 -6.78
CA LEU A 50 7.29 7.90 -6.94
C LEU A 50 7.19 7.36 -8.37
N LYS A 51 6.18 7.81 -9.14
CA LYS A 51 6.03 7.46 -10.55
C LYS A 51 7.24 7.85 -11.41
N LYS A 52 8.03 8.82 -10.95
CA LYS A 52 9.25 9.26 -11.65
C LYS A 52 10.42 8.28 -11.52
N LEU A 53 10.36 7.35 -10.56
CA LEU A 53 11.45 6.41 -10.27
C LEU A 53 11.54 5.25 -11.28
N GLY A 54 10.56 5.12 -12.18
CA GLY A 54 10.41 3.94 -13.04
C GLY A 54 9.76 2.76 -12.30
N ARG A 55 9.19 1.81 -13.04
CA ARG A 55 8.46 0.66 -12.47
C ARG A 55 9.40 -0.37 -11.83
N LYS A 56 10.56 -0.62 -12.45
CA LYS A 56 11.57 -1.60 -12.00
C LYS A 56 12.35 -1.20 -10.74
N ASN A 57 12.28 0.07 -10.32
CA ASN A 57 13.05 0.56 -9.18
C ASN A 57 12.34 0.28 -7.84
N TYR A 58 12.09 -0.99 -7.53
CA TYR A 58 11.35 -1.38 -6.33
C TYR A 58 12.04 -0.91 -5.03
N ILE A 59 13.38 -0.82 -5.02
CA ILE A 59 14.16 -0.27 -3.89
C ILE A 59 13.80 1.21 -3.66
N GLY A 60 13.80 2.01 -4.73
CA GLY A 60 13.40 3.42 -4.69
C GLY A 60 11.94 3.59 -4.27
N TRP A 61 11.04 2.75 -4.80
CA TRP A 61 9.65 2.71 -4.40
C TRP A 61 9.49 2.39 -2.92
N ALA A 62 10.15 1.36 -2.39
CA ALA A 62 10.05 0.96 -0.99
C ALA A 62 10.49 2.08 -0.03
N LYS A 63 11.64 2.70 -0.30
CA LYS A 63 12.14 3.86 0.47
C LYS A 63 11.18 5.06 0.35
N GLY A 64 10.66 5.30 -0.84
CA GLY A 64 9.72 6.38 -1.12
C GLY A 64 8.36 6.21 -0.44
N LEU A 65 7.81 4.99 -0.43
CA LEU A 65 6.56 4.65 0.25
C LEU A 65 6.67 4.87 1.76
N LYS A 66 7.77 4.41 2.37
CA LYS A 66 8.08 4.71 3.78
C LYS A 66 8.14 6.21 4.02
N LYS A 67 8.93 6.95 3.22
CA LYS A 67 9.09 8.40 3.37
C LYS A 67 7.77 9.16 3.20
N ALA A 68 6.88 8.67 2.32
CA ALA A 68 5.57 9.25 2.07
C ALA A 68 4.51 8.88 3.13
N GLY A 69 4.86 8.08 4.14
CA GLY A 69 3.95 7.69 5.22
C GLY A 69 2.93 6.62 4.81
N TYR A 70 3.34 5.64 4.00
CA TYR A 70 2.51 4.47 3.72
C TYR A 70 2.36 3.56 4.94
N ALA A 71 3.43 3.42 5.74
CA ALA A 71 3.46 2.66 6.99
C ALA A 71 4.27 3.42 8.05
N THR A 72 3.94 3.17 9.32
CA THR A 72 4.61 3.74 10.50
C THR A 72 5.87 2.96 10.89
N ASP A 73 5.98 1.69 10.45
CA ASP A 73 7.12 0.82 10.74
C ASP A 73 8.45 1.40 10.21
N ARG A 74 9.41 1.58 11.11
CA ARG A 74 10.76 2.07 10.81
C ARG A 74 11.52 1.15 9.85
N ARG A 75 11.22 -0.15 9.82
CA ARG A 75 11.83 -1.14 8.92
C ARG A 75 10.98 -1.46 7.70
N TYR A 76 9.90 -0.71 7.44
CA TYR A 76 8.98 -0.99 6.33
C TYR A 76 9.68 -1.16 4.98
N ALA A 77 10.55 -0.22 4.61
CA ALA A 77 11.25 -0.26 3.33
C ALA A 77 12.18 -1.48 3.22
N GLU A 78 12.91 -1.80 4.29
CA GLU A 78 13.84 -2.93 4.36
C GLU A 78 13.06 -4.26 4.22
N LYS A 79 11.98 -4.43 4.99
CA LYS A 79 11.12 -5.62 4.91
C LYS A 79 10.57 -5.82 3.50
N LEU A 80 10.11 -4.75 2.85
CA LEU A 80 9.56 -4.82 1.51
C LEU A 80 10.62 -5.21 0.46
N ILE A 81 11.82 -4.64 0.57
CA ILE A 81 12.95 -4.99 -0.31
C ILE A 81 13.31 -6.47 -0.13
N ASN A 82 13.47 -6.92 1.12
CA ASN A 82 13.83 -8.31 1.41
C ASN A 82 12.81 -9.30 0.85
N ILE A 83 11.50 -9.04 1.00
CA ILE A 83 10.44 -9.89 0.44
C ILE A 83 10.56 -9.97 -1.08
N ILE A 84 10.81 -8.84 -1.76
CA ILE A 84 10.93 -8.80 -3.22
C ILE A 84 12.17 -9.57 -3.68
N ASP A 85 13.29 -9.45 -2.95
CA ASP A 85 14.54 -10.13 -3.26
C ASP A 85 14.44 -11.65 -3.04
N GLU A 86 13.97 -12.08 -1.86
CA GLU A 86 13.84 -13.48 -1.47
C GLU A 86 12.91 -14.27 -2.40
N LEU A 87 11.78 -13.65 -2.78
CA LEU A 87 10.79 -14.26 -3.67
C LEU A 87 11.03 -13.93 -5.15
N LYS A 88 12.10 -13.18 -5.47
CA LYS A 88 12.45 -12.72 -6.82
C LYS A 88 11.26 -12.08 -7.55
N LEU A 89 10.48 -11.25 -6.86
CA LEU A 89 9.23 -10.68 -7.43
C LEU A 89 9.48 -9.66 -8.54
N TYR A 90 10.69 -9.10 -8.62
CA TYR A 90 11.09 -8.19 -9.70
C TYR A 90 11.02 -8.84 -11.10
N GLN A 91 10.98 -10.17 -11.19
CA GLN A 91 10.79 -10.88 -12.46
C GLN A 91 9.44 -10.57 -13.13
N PHE A 92 8.42 -10.18 -12.35
CA PHE A 92 7.08 -9.86 -12.84
C PHE A 92 6.91 -8.39 -13.24
N ASP A 93 7.94 -7.55 -13.08
CA ASP A 93 7.89 -6.14 -13.47
C ASP A 93 8.02 -5.94 -15.00
N ASP A 94 8.35 -7.00 -15.73
CA ASP A 94 8.58 -7.05 -17.18
C ASP A 94 7.44 -7.66 -18.01
N GLU A 95 6.38 -8.13 -17.35
CA GLU A 95 5.12 -8.57 -17.97
C GLU A 95 4.15 -7.40 -18.25
#